data_AF-N9UQH4-F1
#
_entry.id   AF-N9UQH4-F1
#
_cell.length_a   1.000
_cell.length_b   1.000
_cell.length_c   1.000
_cell.angle_alpha   90.00
_cell.angle_beta   90.00
_cell.angle_gamma   90.00
#
_symmetry.space_group_name_H-M   'P 1'
#
loop_
_entity.id
_entity.type
_entity.pdbx_description
1 polymer ?
#
loop_
_entity_poly.entity_id
_entity_poly.type
_entity_poly.pdbx_seq_one_letter_code
_entity_poly.pdbx_strand_id
1 'polypeptide(L)'
;MFVATLIAAGKLTGEVVREAIDRLDATGHEVGAPHWIDQGDAADIFFQGSLVSARAELAKMDHGALDVVVQPLGDRTKKLIIADMDSTMITVECIDELADYAGIKPQIAAITERAMRGELDFRAALIERVGLLGGMAEATIAECRAERVRLTRGARTLVQTMKAHGAWSVLVSGGFLPFAAPVAEAIGFDKVVANELEIAGGKLTCKVAEPIVDSSAKLETLRAEAAARGLALADTLAVGDGANDIPMITSAGLGIGYHPHPAAAAAADAAIRHHDLTALLWAQGYARRQWVMG
;
A
#
# COMPACT_ATOMS: atom_id res chain seq x y z
N MET A 1 -2.75 -25.61 3.76
CA MET A 1 -2.67 -25.03 5.12
C MET A 1 -2.59 -23.52 4.98
N PHE A 2 -3.31 -22.81 5.83
CA PHE A 2 -3.47 -21.36 5.81
C PHE A 2 -3.16 -20.78 7.19
N VAL A 3 -2.97 -19.46 7.23
CA VAL A 3 -2.79 -18.70 8.46
C VAL A 3 -3.71 -17.49 8.45
N ALA A 4 -4.37 -17.25 9.58
CA ALA A 4 -5.04 -16.00 9.89
C ALA A 4 -4.20 -15.27 10.95
N THR A 5 -3.66 -14.11 10.58
CA THR A 5 -2.93 -13.24 11.51
C THR A 5 -3.88 -12.15 11.99
N LEU A 6 -4.17 -12.17 13.30
CA LEU A 6 -4.93 -11.14 14.01
C LEU A 6 -3.97 -10.06 14.48
N ILE A 7 -4.26 -8.79 14.18
CA ILE A 7 -3.39 -7.65 14.46
C ILE A 7 -4.21 -6.56 15.13
N ALA A 8 -3.95 -6.28 16.40
CA ALA A 8 -4.67 -5.25 17.14
C ALA A 8 -3.97 -3.88 17.03
N ALA A 9 -4.70 -2.84 16.64
CA ALA A 9 -4.32 -1.44 16.84
C ALA A 9 -4.65 -0.99 18.28
N GLY A 10 -4.14 -1.75 19.24
CA GLY A 10 -4.50 -1.68 20.65
C GLY A 10 -3.94 -2.90 21.39
N LYS A 11 -4.79 -3.60 22.15
CA LYS A 11 -4.41 -4.84 22.84
C LYS A 11 -5.20 -6.03 22.30
N LEU A 12 -4.51 -6.99 21.71
CA LEU A 12 -5.06 -8.29 21.36
C LEU A 12 -5.19 -9.16 22.62
N THR A 13 -6.42 -9.54 22.97
CA THR A 13 -6.67 -10.38 24.15
C THR A 13 -6.82 -11.85 23.76
N GLY A 14 -6.64 -12.76 24.72
CA GLY A 14 -6.89 -14.19 24.49
C GLY A 14 -8.35 -14.51 24.17
N GLU A 15 -9.30 -13.65 24.56
CA GLU A 15 -10.71 -13.79 24.21
C GLU A 15 -10.96 -13.55 22.72
N VAL A 16 -10.37 -12.49 22.16
CA VAL A 16 -10.46 -12.19 20.71
C VAL A 16 -9.84 -13.32 19.88
N VAL A 17 -8.67 -13.83 20.31
CA VAL A 17 -8.01 -14.97 19.64
C VAL A 17 -8.87 -16.23 19.71
N ARG A 18 -9.50 -16.50 20.86
CA ARG A 18 -10.39 -17.66 21.01
C ARG A 18 -11.63 -17.53 20.13
N GLU A 19 -12.25 -16.36 20.06
CA GLU A 19 -13.40 -16.14 19.18
C GLU A 19 -13.06 -16.42 17.71
N ALA A 20 -11.89 -15.96 17.23
CA ALA A 20 -11.46 -16.26 15.87
C ALA A 20 -11.31 -17.77 15.61
N ILE A 21 -10.78 -18.51 16.58
CA ILE A 21 -10.70 -19.99 16.51
C ILE A 21 -12.10 -20.59 16.46
N ASP A 22 -12.99 -20.20 17.38
CA ASP A 22 -14.36 -20.74 17.48
C ASP A 22 -15.14 -20.47 16.18
N ARG A 23 -14.96 -19.31 15.56
CA ARG A 23 -15.56 -18.96 14.25
C ARG A 23 -15.06 -19.82 13.10
N LEU A 24 -13.75 -20.09 13.05
CA LEU A 24 -13.18 -20.97 12.04
C LEU A 24 -13.64 -22.43 12.23
N ASP A 25 -13.68 -22.91 13.48
CA ASP A 25 -14.16 -24.26 13.81
C ASP A 25 -15.64 -24.43 13.46
N ALA A 26 -16.48 -23.42 13.75
CA ALA A 26 -17.90 -23.41 13.40
C ALA A 26 -18.19 -23.47 11.88
N THR A 27 -17.19 -23.17 11.04
CA THR A 27 -17.28 -23.26 9.57
C THR A 27 -16.62 -24.53 9.01
N GLY A 28 -16.25 -25.48 9.87
CA GLY A 28 -15.69 -26.78 9.50
C GLY A 28 -14.20 -26.76 9.16
N HIS A 29 -13.47 -25.71 9.55
CA HIS A 29 -12.02 -25.67 9.40
C HIS A 29 -11.34 -26.53 10.48
N GLU A 30 -10.24 -27.17 10.13
CA GLU A 30 -9.35 -27.79 11.12
C GLU A 30 -8.44 -26.72 11.69
N VAL A 31 -8.68 -26.28 12.93
CA VAL A 31 -7.97 -25.14 13.54
C VAL A 31 -6.93 -25.62 14.54
N GLY A 32 -5.70 -25.12 14.42
CA GLY A 32 -4.61 -25.37 15.35
C GLY A 32 -4.60 -24.44 16.56
N ALA A 33 -3.70 -24.70 17.50
CA ALA A 33 -3.48 -23.81 18.63
C ALA A 33 -2.95 -22.43 18.15
N PRO A 34 -3.33 -21.33 18.82
CA PRO A 34 -2.85 -20.01 18.45
C PRO A 34 -1.36 -19.87 18.75
N HIS A 35 -0.67 -19.11 17.91
CA HIS A 35 0.74 -18.76 18.08
C HIS A 35 0.88 -17.24 18.20
N TRP A 36 1.32 -16.76 19.35
CA TRP A 36 1.58 -15.33 19.55
C TRP A 36 2.89 -14.95 18.87
N ILE A 37 2.82 -14.03 17.90
CA ILE A 37 4.00 -13.43 17.27
C ILE A 37 4.62 -12.44 18.25
N ASP A 38 3.79 -11.52 18.75
CA ASP A 38 4.09 -10.59 19.83
C ASP A 38 2.89 -10.53 20.79
N GLN A 39 3.14 -10.88 22.05
CA GLN A 39 2.10 -11.06 23.06
C GLN A 39 1.32 -9.75 23.28
N GLY A 40 0.01 -9.79 23.03
CA GLY A 40 -0.86 -8.64 23.22
C GLY A 40 -1.02 -7.75 21.98
N ASP A 41 -0.38 -8.06 20.86
CA ASP A 41 -0.45 -7.24 19.64
C ASP A 41 -0.83 -8.07 18.41
N ALA A 42 -0.16 -9.20 18.20
CA ALA A 42 -0.38 -10.04 17.02
C ALA A 42 -0.29 -11.54 17.33
N ALA A 43 -1.23 -12.31 16.77
CA ALA A 43 -1.27 -13.75 16.89
C ALA A 43 -1.68 -14.42 15.57
N ASP A 44 -1.06 -15.55 15.28
CA ASP A 44 -1.41 -16.44 14.20
C ASP A 44 -2.35 -17.54 14.67
N ILE A 45 -3.29 -17.88 13.79
CA ILE A 45 -4.13 -19.06 13.88
C ILE A 45 -3.91 -19.88 12.60
N PHE A 46 -3.34 -21.07 12.75
CA PHE A 46 -3.09 -21.97 11.63
C PHE A 46 -4.30 -22.88 11.41
N PHE A 47 -4.69 -23.10 10.15
CA PHE A 47 -5.85 -23.93 9.84
C PHE A 47 -5.78 -24.65 8.49
N GLN A 48 -6.64 -25.65 8.31
CA GLN A 48 -6.98 -26.26 7.02
C GLN A 48 -8.46 -26.05 6.69
N GLY A 49 -8.81 -25.97 5.40
CA GLY A 49 -10.17 -25.73 4.92
C GLY A 49 -10.22 -24.68 3.80
N SER A 50 -11.28 -23.87 3.74
CA SER A 50 -11.51 -22.92 2.66
C SER A 50 -11.00 -21.52 3.01
N LEU A 51 -10.00 -21.02 2.27
CA LEU A 51 -9.50 -19.65 2.42
C LEU A 51 -10.61 -18.61 2.28
N VAL A 52 -11.51 -18.79 1.32
CA VAL A 52 -12.62 -17.86 1.05
C VAL A 52 -13.60 -17.82 2.21
N SER A 53 -13.95 -18.98 2.76
CA SER A 53 -14.85 -19.08 3.91
C SER A 53 -14.22 -18.45 5.16
N ALA A 54 -12.94 -18.75 5.43
CA ALA A 54 -12.20 -18.17 6.54
C ALA A 54 -12.11 -16.63 6.46
N ARG A 55 -11.79 -16.06 5.29
CA ARG A 55 -11.80 -14.61 5.06
C ARG A 55 -13.17 -14.00 5.35
N ALA A 56 -14.23 -14.60 4.77
CA ALA A 56 -15.59 -14.09 4.94
C ALA A 56 -16.08 -14.16 6.39
N GLU A 57 -15.71 -15.19 7.13
CA GLU A 57 -16.12 -15.36 8.53
C GLU A 57 -15.34 -14.43 9.47
N LEU A 58 -14.01 -14.37 9.34
CA LEU A 58 -13.19 -13.51 10.19
C LEU A 58 -13.41 -12.01 9.91
N ALA A 59 -13.81 -11.63 8.70
CA ALA A 59 -14.20 -10.25 8.39
C ALA A 59 -15.45 -9.77 9.15
N LYS A 60 -16.23 -10.67 9.77
CA LYS A 60 -17.39 -10.33 10.62
C LYS A 60 -16.99 -10.00 12.06
N MET A 61 -15.73 -10.20 12.43
CA MET A 61 -15.25 -9.83 13.77
C MET A 61 -15.25 -8.32 13.91
N ASP A 62 -16.03 -7.82 14.86
CA ASP A 62 -16.14 -6.39 15.16
C ASP A 62 -15.52 -6.09 16.53
N HIS A 63 -14.18 -6.13 16.58
CA HIS A 63 -13.41 -5.81 17.78
C HIS A 63 -12.83 -4.40 17.73
N GLY A 64 -13.48 -3.49 17.00
CA GLY A 64 -13.11 -2.09 16.86
C GLY A 64 -11.77 -1.87 16.15
N ALA A 65 -10.66 -2.16 16.82
CA ALA A 65 -9.29 -1.88 16.39
C ALA A 65 -8.54 -3.18 16.02
N LEU A 66 -9.15 -4.03 15.19
CA LEU A 66 -8.59 -5.31 14.78
C LEU A 66 -8.50 -5.40 13.26
N ASP A 67 -7.29 -5.65 12.76
CA ASP A 67 -7.04 -6.02 11.38
C ASP A 67 -6.80 -7.53 11.29
N VAL A 68 -7.26 -8.15 10.21
CA VAL A 68 -7.12 -9.61 9.99
C VAL A 68 -6.56 -9.87 8.60
N VAL A 69 -5.46 -10.62 8.54
CA VAL A 69 -4.85 -11.05 7.28
C VAL A 69 -4.92 -12.57 7.17
N VAL A 70 -5.64 -13.08 6.17
CA VAL A 70 -5.76 -14.53 5.93
C VAL A 70 -5.10 -14.88 4.60
N GLN A 71 -4.12 -15.78 4.63
CA GLN A 71 -3.29 -16.13 3.47
C GLN A 71 -2.83 -17.60 3.50
N PRO A 72 -2.35 -18.15 2.36
CA PRO A 72 -1.62 -19.41 2.34
C PRO A 72 -0.42 -19.38 3.31
N LEU A 73 -0.19 -20.47 4.05
CA LEU A 73 0.89 -20.52 5.04
C LEU A 73 2.26 -20.31 4.36
N GLY A 74 2.59 -21.16 3.39
CA GLY A 74 3.74 -21.04 2.48
C GLY A 74 5.06 -20.54 3.10
N ASP A 75 5.91 -19.96 2.25
CA ASP A 75 6.85 -18.94 2.72
C ASP A 75 6.12 -17.59 2.64
N ARG A 76 5.62 -17.13 3.78
CA ARG A 76 4.91 -15.85 3.86
C ARG A 76 5.84 -14.64 3.96
N THR A 77 7.16 -14.83 4.05
CA THR A 77 8.11 -13.72 3.99
C THR A 77 8.29 -13.28 2.54
N LYS A 78 7.80 -12.08 2.21
CA LYS A 78 7.82 -11.60 0.82
C LYS A 78 9.19 -11.04 0.48
N LYS A 79 9.66 -11.38 -0.71
CA LYS A 79 11.00 -11.06 -1.24
C LYS A 79 11.00 -9.82 -2.12
N LEU A 80 9.83 -9.28 -2.42
CA LEU A 80 9.65 -8.01 -3.12
C LEU A 80 8.46 -7.27 -2.52
N ILE A 81 8.64 -5.99 -2.21
CA ILE A 81 7.54 -5.07 -1.93
C ILE A 81 7.43 -4.05 -3.05
N ILE A 82 6.22 -3.89 -3.58
CA ILE A 82 5.84 -2.77 -4.43
C ILE A 82 4.73 -1.99 -3.72
N ALA A 83 4.83 -0.67 -3.67
CA ALA A 83 3.86 0.14 -2.95
C ALA A 83 3.52 1.43 -3.67
N ASP A 84 2.26 1.85 -3.56
CA ASP A 84 1.87 3.21 -3.90
C ASP A 84 2.51 4.24 -2.95
N MET A 85 2.61 5.47 -3.42
CA MET A 85 3.09 6.60 -2.65
C MET A 85 1.95 7.34 -1.96
N ASP A 86 1.14 8.06 -2.73
CA ASP A 86 0.06 8.93 -2.24
C ASP A 86 -0.95 8.09 -1.44
N SER A 87 -1.45 8.63 -0.34
CA SER A 87 -2.38 7.96 0.60
C SER A 87 -1.96 6.58 1.14
N THR A 88 -0.76 6.10 0.81
CA THR A 88 -0.21 4.80 1.21
C THR A 88 1.10 4.97 1.98
N MET A 89 2.21 5.31 1.32
CA MET A 89 3.51 5.54 1.96
C MET A 89 3.64 6.96 2.53
N ILE A 90 2.78 7.89 2.08
CA ILE A 90 2.60 9.22 2.65
C ILE A 90 1.11 9.47 2.93
N THR A 91 0.82 10.46 3.77
CA THR A 91 -0.55 10.72 4.25
C THR A 91 -1.37 11.70 3.39
N VAL A 92 -0.87 12.07 2.22
CA VAL A 92 -1.44 13.12 1.37
C VAL A 92 -1.46 12.70 -0.10
N GLU A 93 -2.29 13.36 -0.88
CA GLU A 93 -2.28 13.35 -2.34
C GLU A 93 -1.40 14.51 -2.85
N CYS A 94 -0.21 14.22 -3.38
CA CYS A 94 0.76 15.26 -3.77
C CYS A 94 0.18 16.29 -4.76
N ILE A 95 -0.67 15.86 -5.70
CA ILE A 95 -1.26 16.75 -6.70
C ILE A 95 -2.29 17.72 -6.08
N ASP A 96 -3.05 17.26 -5.09
CA ASP A 96 -4.05 18.08 -4.41
C ASP A 96 -3.40 19.09 -3.46
N GLU A 97 -2.32 18.69 -2.78
CA GLU A 97 -1.53 19.61 -1.95
C GLU A 97 -0.84 20.68 -2.80
N LEU A 98 -0.31 20.32 -3.98
CA LEU A 98 0.28 21.28 -4.90
C LEU A 98 -0.77 22.24 -5.47
N ALA A 99 -1.97 21.73 -5.76
CA ALA A 99 -3.10 22.52 -6.21
C ALA A 99 -3.59 23.52 -5.15
N ASP A 100 -3.65 23.08 -3.89
CA ASP A 100 -3.96 23.92 -2.73
C ASP A 100 -2.92 25.04 -2.59
N TYR A 101 -1.65 24.68 -2.63
CA TYR A 101 -0.53 25.63 -2.52
C TYR A 101 -0.55 26.69 -3.63
N ALA A 102 -0.97 26.30 -4.84
CA ALA A 102 -1.09 27.19 -5.99
C ALA A 102 -2.45 27.90 -6.12
N GLY A 103 -3.38 27.69 -5.19
CA GLY A 103 -4.71 28.31 -5.22
C GLY A 103 -5.62 27.85 -6.35
N ILE A 104 -5.37 26.65 -6.90
CA ILE A 104 -6.10 26.06 -8.04
C ILE A 104 -6.84 24.76 -7.67
N LYS A 105 -7.00 24.49 -6.37
CA LYS A 105 -7.71 23.31 -5.85
C LYS A 105 -9.13 23.13 -6.45
N PRO A 106 -9.96 24.18 -6.61
CA PRO A 106 -11.27 24.03 -7.24
C PRO A 106 -11.21 23.51 -8.68
N GLN A 107 -10.21 23.92 -9.45
CA GLN A 107 -10.03 23.52 -10.84
C GLN A 107 -9.59 22.06 -10.95
N ILE A 108 -8.67 21.63 -10.08
CA ILE A 108 -8.22 20.23 -10.02
C ILE A 108 -9.35 19.30 -9.58
N ALA A 109 -10.12 19.70 -8.56
CA ALA A 109 -11.29 18.94 -8.10
C ALA A 109 -12.31 18.72 -9.22
N ALA A 110 -12.60 19.74 -10.03
CA ALA A 110 -13.52 19.61 -11.16
C ALA A 110 -13.05 18.59 -12.22
N ILE A 111 -11.75 18.47 -12.46
CA ILE A 111 -11.18 17.46 -13.36
C ILE A 111 -11.29 16.06 -12.73
N THR A 112 -10.97 15.93 -11.45
CA THR A 112 -11.09 14.67 -10.70
C THR A 112 -12.53 14.16 -10.70
N GLU A 113 -13.52 15.02 -10.47
CA GLU A 113 -14.94 14.65 -10.55
C GLU A 113 -15.34 14.12 -11.93
N ARG A 114 -14.87 14.77 -13.01
CA ARG A 114 -15.12 14.32 -14.39
C ARG A 114 -14.50 12.95 -14.65
N ALA A 115 -13.27 12.73 -14.18
CA ALA A 115 -12.60 11.43 -14.28
C ALA A 115 -13.37 10.33 -13.52
N MET A 116 -13.85 10.63 -12.31
CA MET A 116 -14.66 9.69 -11.52
C MET A 116 -16.02 9.37 -12.16
N ARG A 117 -16.60 10.30 -12.94
CA ARG A 117 -17.80 10.06 -13.75
C ARG A 117 -17.52 9.29 -15.06
N GLY A 118 -16.25 8.97 -15.34
CA GLY A 118 -15.84 8.29 -16.56
C GLY A 118 -15.83 9.19 -17.81
N GLU A 119 -15.93 10.51 -17.64
CA GLU A 119 -15.87 11.48 -18.76
C GLU A 119 -14.43 11.69 -19.26
N LEU A 120 -13.44 11.37 -18.43
CA LEU A 120 -12.02 11.41 -18.76
C LEU A 120 -11.37 10.10 -18.36
N ASP A 121 -10.51 9.57 -19.24
CA ASP A 121 -9.58 8.52 -18.82
C ASP A 121 -8.48 9.08 -17.91
N PHE A 122 -7.75 8.20 -17.22
CA PHE A 122 -6.71 8.61 -16.27
C PHE A 122 -5.64 9.50 -16.91
N ARG A 123 -5.21 9.17 -18.13
CA ARG A 123 -4.16 9.90 -18.85
C ARG A 123 -4.63 11.31 -19.21
N ALA A 124 -5.83 11.44 -19.75
CA ALA A 124 -6.45 12.73 -20.07
C ALA A 124 -6.63 13.57 -18.80
N ALA A 125 -7.14 12.97 -17.71
CA ALA A 125 -7.30 13.66 -16.44
C ALA A 125 -5.96 14.11 -15.83
N LEU A 126 -4.91 13.29 -15.94
CA LEU A 126 -3.57 13.66 -15.48
C LEU A 126 -2.99 14.82 -16.32
N ILE A 127 -3.06 14.73 -17.65
CA ILE A 127 -2.58 15.78 -18.55
C ILE A 127 -3.32 17.09 -18.29
N GLU A 128 -4.64 17.06 -18.12
CA GLU A 128 -5.44 18.26 -17.86
C GLU A 128 -5.07 18.88 -16.50
N ARG A 129 -4.88 18.07 -15.45
CA ARG A 129 -4.45 18.54 -14.12
C ARG A 129 -3.05 19.15 -14.15
N VAL A 130 -2.10 18.49 -14.82
CA VAL A 130 -0.73 19.02 -14.96
C VAL A 130 -0.68 20.27 -15.85
N GLY A 131 -1.61 20.36 -16.80
CA GLY A 131 -1.86 21.57 -17.59
C GLY A 131 -2.05 22.82 -16.74
N LEU A 132 -2.74 22.69 -15.61
CA LEU A 132 -3.03 23.77 -14.67
C LEU A 132 -1.83 24.15 -13.78
N LEU A 133 -0.82 23.30 -13.68
CA LEU A 133 0.40 23.55 -12.89
C LEU A 133 1.43 24.42 -13.64
N GLY A 134 1.10 24.84 -14.86
CA GLY A 134 1.95 25.61 -15.75
C GLY A 134 2.54 26.89 -15.15
N GLY A 135 3.84 27.08 -15.33
CA GLY A 135 4.54 28.30 -14.92
C GLY A 135 4.85 28.37 -13.42
N MET A 136 4.42 27.39 -12.64
CA MET A 136 4.81 27.23 -11.24
C MET A 136 6.31 27.01 -11.12
N ALA A 137 6.94 27.64 -10.13
CA ALA A 137 8.37 27.48 -9.90
C ALA A 137 8.66 26.06 -9.39
N GLU A 138 9.77 25.48 -9.82
CA GLU A 138 10.24 24.18 -9.32
C GLU A 138 10.40 24.19 -7.79
N ALA A 139 10.85 25.32 -7.23
CA ALA A 139 10.97 25.51 -5.78
C ALA A 139 9.66 25.27 -5.02
N THR A 140 8.50 25.57 -5.64
CA THR A 140 7.18 25.35 -5.06
C THR A 140 6.92 23.88 -4.75
N ILE A 141 7.41 22.96 -5.58
CA ILE A 141 7.31 21.51 -5.31
C ILE A 141 8.11 21.14 -4.05
N ALA A 142 9.33 21.66 -3.94
CA ALA A 142 10.20 21.39 -2.79
C ALA A 142 9.61 21.95 -1.49
N GLU A 143 9.06 23.16 -1.53
CA GLU A 143 8.36 23.81 -0.41
C GLU A 143 7.11 23.01 0.00
N CYS A 144 6.21 22.72 -0.95
CA CYS A 144 5.00 21.93 -0.72
C CYS A 144 5.34 20.58 -0.08
N ARG A 145 6.36 19.87 -0.61
CA ARG A 145 6.84 18.61 -0.04
C ARG A 145 7.32 18.78 1.41
N ALA A 146 8.14 19.78 1.69
CA ALA A 146 8.67 20.01 3.03
C ALA A 146 7.55 20.32 4.05
N GLU A 147 6.57 21.12 3.64
CA GLU A 147 5.50 21.57 4.52
C GLU A 147 4.41 20.52 4.72
N ARG A 148 3.96 19.86 3.65
CA ARG A 148 2.74 19.04 3.63
C ARG A 148 2.99 17.53 3.69
N VAL A 149 4.08 17.04 3.10
CA VAL A 149 4.30 15.59 2.99
C VAL A 149 4.79 15.03 4.32
N ARG A 150 4.07 14.02 4.81
CA ARG A 150 4.45 13.23 5.99
C ARG A 150 4.43 11.76 5.62
N LEU A 151 5.46 11.03 6.05
CA LEU A 151 5.51 9.59 5.87
C LEU A 151 4.41 8.92 6.71
N THR A 152 3.76 7.94 6.11
CA THR A 152 2.82 7.09 6.85
C THR A 152 3.57 6.36 7.96
N ARG A 153 2.95 6.28 9.15
CA ARG A 153 3.55 5.60 10.30
C ARG A 153 3.89 4.16 9.91
N GLY A 154 5.08 3.71 10.30
CA GLY A 154 5.56 2.36 9.96
C GLY A 154 6.12 2.17 8.54
N ALA A 155 6.00 3.14 7.62
CA ALA A 155 6.52 3.00 6.25
C ALA A 155 8.02 2.69 6.22
N ARG A 156 8.82 3.47 6.96
CA ARG A 156 10.26 3.27 7.14
C ARG A 156 10.55 1.89 7.73
N THR A 157 9.95 1.56 8.87
CA THR A 157 10.15 0.29 9.57
C THR A 157 9.82 -0.91 8.67
N LEU A 158 8.70 -0.86 7.94
CA LEU A 158 8.27 -1.90 7.02
C LEU A 158 9.34 -2.17 5.95
N VAL A 159 9.68 -1.13 5.17
CA VAL A 159 10.59 -1.27 4.04
C VAL A 159 11.98 -1.66 4.51
N GLN A 160 12.51 -0.99 5.53
CA GLN A 160 13.86 -1.28 6.04
C GLN A 160 13.97 -2.67 6.67
N THR A 161 12.93 -3.14 7.37
CA THR A 161 12.90 -4.51 7.90
C THR A 161 12.90 -5.53 6.76
N MET A 162 12.01 -5.37 5.77
CA MET A 162 11.98 -6.28 4.62
C MET A 162 13.32 -6.31 3.87
N LYS A 163 13.96 -5.15 3.67
CA LYS A 163 15.28 -5.07 3.05
C LYS A 163 16.39 -5.74 3.86
N ALA A 164 16.40 -5.56 5.18
CA ALA A 164 17.36 -6.25 6.05
C ALA A 164 17.22 -7.77 5.99
N HIS A 165 16.02 -8.25 5.62
CA HIS A 165 15.72 -9.66 5.36
C HIS A 165 15.83 -10.06 3.87
N GLY A 166 16.46 -9.22 3.04
CA GLY A 166 16.80 -9.55 1.66
C GLY A 166 15.72 -9.25 0.62
N ALA A 167 14.63 -8.57 0.98
CA ALA A 167 13.61 -8.17 0.03
C ALA A 167 14.07 -6.98 -0.84
N TRP A 168 13.63 -6.96 -2.09
CA TRP A 168 13.71 -5.79 -2.95
C TRP A 168 12.51 -4.87 -2.76
N SER A 169 12.72 -3.56 -2.82
CA SER A 169 11.66 -2.59 -2.57
C SER A 169 11.50 -1.57 -3.70
N VAL A 170 10.25 -1.38 -4.15
CA VAL A 170 9.89 -0.46 -5.24
C VAL A 170 8.76 0.45 -4.81
N LEU A 171 8.98 1.76 -4.89
CA LEU A 171 7.91 2.75 -4.81
C LEU A 171 7.39 3.01 -6.23
N VAL A 172 6.10 2.79 -6.48
CA VAL A 172 5.47 3.04 -7.78
C VAL A 172 4.28 3.96 -7.64
N SER A 173 4.30 5.11 -8.31
CA SER A 173 3.28 6.15 -8.10
C SER A 173 2.79 6.74 -9.42
N GLY A 174 1.49 7.03 -9.47
CA GLY A 174 0.90 7.89 -10.51
C GLY A 174 1.12 9.38 -10.26
N GLY A 175 1.69 9.74 -9.09
CA GLY A 175 2.19 11.07 -8.77
C GLY A 175 3.54 11.34 -9.46
N PHE A 176 4.29 12.31 -8.92
CA PHE A 176 5.43 12.89 -9.64
C PHE A 176 6.78 12.56 -9.00
N LEU A 177 7.79 12.34 -9.84
CA LEU A 177 9.15 11.99 -9.44
C LEU A 177 9.80 12.98 -8.45
N PRO A 178 9.62 14.32 -8.56
CA PRO A 178 10.14 15.27 -7.57
C PRO A 178 9.57 15.11 -6.15
N PHE A 179 8.42 14.44 -5.99
CA PHE A 179 7.89 14.02 -4.69
C PHE A 179 8.33 12.59 -4.35
N ALA A 180 8.19 11.67 -5.31
CA ALA A 180 8.43 10.26 -5.09
C ALA A 180 9.89 9.92 -4.78
N ALA A 181 10.86 10.55 -5.45
CA ALA A 181 12.28 10.25 -5.22
C ALA A 181 12.73 10.59 -3.78
N PRO A 182 12.46 11.79 -3.24
CA PRO A 182 12.76 12.09 -1.83
C PRO A 182 12.02 11.21 -0.83
N VAL A 183 10.76 10.84 -1.11
CA VAL A 183 10.00 9.92 -0.25
C VAL A 183 10.63 8.52 -0.26
N ALA A 184 10.99 8.03 -1.44
CA ALA A 184 11.64 6.75 -1.64
C ALA A 184 12.98 6.70 -0.88
N GLU A 185 13.82 7.72 -1.04
CA GLU A 185 15.09 7.86 -0.32
C GLU A 185 14.88 7.92 1.18
N ALA A 186 13.93 8.76 1.64
CA ALA A 186 13.63 8.90 3.04
C ALA A 186 13.21 7.57 3.65
N ILE A 187 12.31 6.80 3.03
CA ILE A 187 11.88 5.49 3.54
C ILE A 187 12.99 4.44 3.41
N GLY A 188 13.79 4.52 2.34
CA GLY A 188 14.86 3.58 2.01
C GLY A 188 14.46 2.57 0.93
N PHE A 189 13.59 2.93 -0.02
CA PHE A 189 13.28 2.10 -1.18
C PHE A 189 14.50 1.93 -2.10
N ASP A 190 14.58 0.80 -2.81
CA ASP A 190 15.67 0.54 -3.75
C ASP A 190 15.43 1.13 -5.14
N LYS A 191 14.16 1.26 -5.53
CA LYS A 191 13.75 1.85 -6.80
C LYS A 191 12.50 2.70 -6.63
N VAL A 192 12.43 3.74 -7.45
CA VAL A 192 11.24 4.60 -7.61
C VAL A 192 10.83 4.61 -9.08
N VAL A 193 9.52 4.56 -9.32
CA VAL A 193 8.89 4.72 -10.63
C VAL A 193 7.73 5.70 -10.45
N ALA A 194 7.79 6.85 -11.11
CA ALA A 194 6.76 7.89 -11.01
C ALA A 194 6.73 8.73 -12.29
N ASN A 195 5.67 9.53 -12.47
CA ASN A 195 5.56 10.44 -13.61
C ASN A 195 6.61 11.56 -13.52
N GLU A 196 7.23 11.90 -14.65
CA GLU A 196 8.18 13.00 -14.71
C GLU A 196 7.49 14.27 -15.17
N LEU A 197 7.62 15.34 -14.38
CA LEU A 197 7.15 16.67 -14.76
C LEU A 197 8.26 17.38 -15.56
N GLU A 198 7.93 17.87 -16.74
CA GLU A 198 8.89 18.61 -17.56
C GLU A 198 9.12 20.01 -16.95
N ILE A 199 10.39 20.33 -16.67
CA ILE A 199 10.83 21.60 -16.09
C ILE A 199 11.75 22.30 -17.10
N ALA A 200 11.44 23.55 -17.43
CA ALA A 200 12.28 24.40 -18.25
C ALA A 200 12.41 25.81 -17.65
N GLY A 201 13.64 26.31 -17.55
CA GLY A 201 13.90 27.62 -16.95
C GLY A 201 13.47 27.73 -15.48
N GLY A 202 13.55 26.63 -14.72
CA GLY A 202 13.15 26.55 -13.30
C GLY A 202 11.64 26.58 -13.06
N LYS A 203 10.83 26.30 -14.09
CA LYS A 203 9.37 26.30 -14.02
C LYS A 203 8.77 25.08 -14.71
N LEU A 204 7.60 24.65 -14.23
CA LEU A 204 6.82 23.58 -14.85
C LEU A 204 6.29 24.01 -16.23
N THR A 205 6.50 23.16 -17.24
CA THR A 205 6.13 23.46 -18.65
C THR A 205 4.72 22.98 -19.02
N CYS A 206 3.91 22.55 -18.04
CA CYS A 206 2.58 21.94 -18.21
C CYS A 206 2.58 20.52 -18.80
N LYS A 207 3.74 19.86 -18.93
CA LYS A 207 3.85 18.56 -19.59
C LYS A 207 4.31 17.47 -18.63
N VAL A 208 3.75 16.29 -18.83
CA VAL A 208 4.22 15.04 -18.22
C VAL A 208 4.98 14.27 -19.28
N ALA A 209 6.17 13.78 -18.95
CA ALA A 209 6.94 12.94 -19.85
C ALA A 209 6.28 11.56 -20.01
N GLU A 210 6.43 10.97 -21.19
CA GLU A 210 6.03 9.58 -21.44
C GLU A 210 7.17 8.61 -21.08
N PRO A 211 6.87 7.38 -20.65
CA PRO A 211 5.52 6.84 -20.46
C PRO A 211 4.86 7.30 -19.14
N ILE A 212 3.56 7.57 -19.19
CA ILE A 212 2.77 7.85 -17.98
C ILE A 212 2.59 6.59 -17.12
N VAL A 213 2.83 6.73 -15.82
CA VAL A 213 2.59 5.69 -14.81
C VAL A 213 1.11 5.65 -14.46
N ASP A 214 0.38 4.73 -15.10
CA ASP A 214 -1.00 4.39 -14.81
C ASP A 214 -1.12 3.04 -14.08
N SER A 215 -2.35 2.54 -13.89
CA SER A 215 -2.61 1.26 -13.23
C SER A 215 -1.96 0.06 -13.93
N SER A 216 -1.82 0.12 -15.26
CA SER A 216 -1.13 -0.91 -16.04
C SER A 216 0.37 -0.85 -15.83
N ALA A 217 0.95 0.36 -15.80
CA ALA A 217 2.36 0.57 -15.52
C ALA A 217 2.76 0.09 -14.12
N LYS A 218 1.88 0.24 -13.11
CA LYS A 218 2.11 -0.33 -11.77
C LYS A 218 2.23 -1.85 -11.80
N LEU A 219 1.31 -2.52 -12.49
CA LEU A 219 1.33 -3.98 -12.65
C LEU A 219 2.56 -4.46 -13.45
N GLU A 220 2.88 -3.79 -14.55
CA GLU A 220 4.04 -4.15 -15.36
C GLU A 220 5.35 -3.91 -14.60
N THR A 221 5.42 -2.89 -13.74
CA THR A 221 6.55 -2.69 -12.82
C THR A 221 6.68 -3.86 -11.85
N LEU A 222 5.59 -4.31 -11.21
CA LEU A 222 5.60 -5.50 -10.34
C LEU A 222 6.15 -6.73 -11.09
N ARG A 223 5.63 -7.00 -12.29
CA ARG A 223 6.03 -8.16 -13.11
C ARG A 223 7.49 -8.09 -13.53
N ALA A 224 7.93 -6.93 -14.02
CA ALA A 224 9.30 -6.73 -14.46
C ALA A 224 10.30 -6.87 -13.31
N GLU A 225 10.00 -6.31 -12.14
CA GLU A 225 10.89 -6.35 -10.98
C GLU A 225 10.97 -7.76 -10.34
N ALA A 226 9.86 -8.50 -10.34
CA ALA A 226 9.84 -9.91 -9.94
C ALA A 226 10.65 -10.77 -10.92
N ALA A 227 10.40 -10.62 -12.23
CA ALA A 227 11.10 -11.36 -13.27
C ALA A 227 12.62 -11.10 -13.27
N ALA A 228 13.04 -9.84 -13.11
CA ALA A 228 14.46 -9.46 -13.03
C ALA A 228 15.20 -10.12 -11.87
N ARG A 229 14.48 -10.61 -10.85
CA ARG A 229 15.02 -11.28 -9.66
C ARG A 229 14.74 -12.77 -9.61
N GLY A 230 14.10 -13.32 -10.65
CA GLY A 230 13.70 -14.73 -10.66
C GLY A 230 12.67 -15.09 -9.58
N LEU A 231 11.85 -14.12 -9.15
CA LEU A 231 10.83 -14.31 -8.14
C LEU A 231 9.49 -14.68 -8.78
N ALA A 232 8.74 -15.57 -8.14
CA ALA A 232 7.34 -15.77 -8.50
C ALA A 232 6.51 -14.61 -7.94
N LEU A 233 5.37 -14.29 -8.57
CA LEU A 233 4.44 -13.29 -8.00
C LEU A 233 3.95 -13.69 -6.60
N ALA A 234 3.90 -14.99 -6.29
CA ALA A 234 3.59 -15.49 -4.94
C ALA A 234 4.57 -14.97 -3.85
N ASP A 235 5.80 -14.61 -4.23
CA ASP A 235 6.84 -14.06 -3.35
C ASP A 235 6.73 -12.54 -3.16
N THR A 236 5.74 -11.87 -3.75
CA THR A 236 5.63 -10.39 -3.73
C THR A 236 4.53 -9.88 -2.79
N LEU A 237 4.76 -8.70 -2.23
CA LEU A 237 3.79 -7.88 -1.50
C LEU A 237 3.45 -6.64 -2.34
N ALA A 238 2.16 -6.39 -2.58
CA ALA A 238 1.69 -5.14 -3.17
C ALA A 238 0.84 -4.36 -2.15
N VAL A 239 1.07 -3.05 -2.02
CA VAL A 239 0.33 -2.18 -1.10
C VAL A 239 -0.18 -0.95 -1.84
N GLY A 240 -1.46 -0.64 -1.68
CA GLY A 240 -2.08 0.58 -2.20
C GLY A 240 -3.42 0.84 -1.54
N ASP A 241 -4.05 1.97 -1.84
CA ASP A 241 -5.34 2.37 -1.25
C ASP A 241 -6.45 2.53 -2.31
N GLY A 242 -6.06 2.75 -3.57
CA GLY A 242 -6.93 3.22 -4.63
C GLY A 242 -7.26 2.19 -5.71
N ALA A 243 -8.23 2.53 -6.56
CA ALA A 243 -8.65 1.68 -7.68
C ALA A 243 -7.55 1.50 -8.75
N ASN A 244 -6.66 2.48 -8.87
CA ASN A 244 -5.44 2.43 -9.69
C ASN A 244 -4.46 1.32 -9.26
N ASP A 245 -4.52 0.86 -8.01
CA ASP A 245 -3.61 -0.16 -7.49
C ASP A 245 -4.15 -1.59 -7.62
N ILE A 246 -5.45 -1.73 -7.87
CA ILE A 246 -6.14 -3.03 -7.98
C ILE A 246 -5.37 -4.02 -8.86
N PRO A 247 -4.88 -3.65 -10.07
CA PRO A 247 -4.15 -4.60 -10.91
C PRO A 247 -2.88 -5.17 -10.25
N MET A 248 -2.08 -4.35 -9.56
CA MET A 248 -0.88 -4.84 -8.87
C MET A 248 -1.23 -5.60 -7.59
N ILE A 249 -2.22 -5.12 -6.82
CA ILE A 249 -2.69 -5.75 -5.59
C ILE A 249 -3.18 -7.17 -5.87
N THR A 250 -4.07 -7.33 -6.83
CA THR A 250 -4.66 -8.64 -7.20
C THR A 250 -3.68 -9.61 -7.83
N SER A 251 -2.56 -9.11 -8.38
CA SER A 251 -1.55 -9.94 -9.03
C SER A 251 -0.44 -10.39 -8.07
N ALA A 252 -0.27 -9.71 -6.93
CA ALA A 252 0.77 -10.05 -5.95
C ALA A 252 0.40 -11.30 -5.14
N GLY A 253 1.42 -11.93 -4.54
CA GLY A 253 1.23 -13.07 -3.63
C GLY A 253 0.60 -12.70 -2.30
N LEU A 254 0.69 -11.43 -1.91
CA LEU A 254 -0.13 -10.82 -0.87
C LEU A 254 -0.45 -9.38 -1.31
N GLY A 255 -1.71 -9.14 -1.69
CA GLY A 255 -2.23 -7.83 -2.05
C GLY A 255 -2.91 -7.15 -0.88
N ILE A 256 -2.42 -5.99 -0.46
CA ILE A 256 -2.95 -5.26 0.70
C ILE A 256 -3.56 -3.93 0.28
N GLY A 257 -4.79 -3.71 0.74
CA GLY A 257 -5.38 -2.38 0.80
C GLY A 257 -4.99 -1.68 2.10
N TYR A 258 -4.29 -0.55 2.05
CA TYR A 258 -3.97 0.27 3.24
C TYR A 258 -4.94 1.45 3.33
N HIS A 259 -5.72 1.54 4.42
CA HIS A 259 -6.90 2.42 4.51
C HIS A 259 -7.71 2.52 3.20
N PRO A 260 -8.01 1.39 2.55
CA PRO A 260 -8.37 1.39 1.14
C PRO A 260 -9.78 1.92 0.91
N HIS A 261 -9.95 2.58 -0.23
CA HIS A 261 -11.26 2.86 -0.81
C HIS A 261 -12.05 1.56 -1.08
N PRO A 262 -13.39 1.60 -1.16
CA PRO A 262 -14.22 0.40 -1.24
C PRO A 262 -13.83 -0.58 -2.37
N ALA A 263 -13.47 -0.06 -3.55
CA ALA A 263 -13.07 -0.90 -4.68
C ALA A 263 -11.75 -1.64 -4.43
N ALA A 264 -10.74 -0.96 -3.90
CA ALA A 264 -9.45 -1.57 -3.54
C ALA A 264 -9.61 -2.56 -2.39
N ALA A 265 -10.43 -2.21 -1.38
CA ALA A 265 -10.72 -3.08 -0.25
C ALA A 265 -11.36 -4.41 -0.67
N ALA A 266 -12.26 -4.38 -1.65
CA ALA A 266 -12.93 -5.57 -2.17
C ALA A 266 -12.01 -6.45 -3.03
N ALA A 267 -10.98 -5.85 -3.65
CA ALA A 267 -10.04 -6.55 -4.51
C ALA A 267 -8.82 -7.11 -3.76
N ALA A 268 -8.45 -6.52 -2.61
CA ALA A 268 -7.29 -6.92 -1.82
C ALA A 268 -7.50 -8.26 -1.10
N ASP A 269 -6.41 -8.95 -0.80
CA ASP A 269 -6.41 -10.14 0.05
C ASP A 269 -6.78 -9.81 1.50
N ALA A 270 -6.38 -8.62 1.95
CA ALA A 270 -6.73 -8.05 3.23
C ALA A 270 -6.68 -6.52 3.18
N ALA A 271 -7.42 -5.88 4.08
CA ALA A 271 -7.38 -4.45 4.30
C ALA A 271 -6.83 -4.15 5.69
N ILE A 272 -5.83 -3.26 5.77
CA ILE A 272 -5.38 -2.68 7.04
C ILE A 272 -6.12 -1.37 7.23
N ARG A 273 -6.96 -1.30 8.27
CA ARG A 273 -7.85 -0.17 8.56
C ARG A 273 -7.55 0.51 9.87
N HIS A 274 -6.88 -0.18 10.79
CA HIS A 274 -6.73 0.30 12.16
C HIS A 274 -5.26 0.50 12.54
N HIS A 275 -4.41 -0.45 12.17
CA HIS A 275 -2.99 -0.39 12.46
C HIS A 275 -2.23 0.37 11.37
N ASP A 276 -1.02 0.82 11.69
CA ASP A 276 -0.10 1.39 10.71
C ASP A 276 0.58 0.30 9.84
N LEU A 277 1.41 0.73 8.89
CA LEU A 277 2.10 -0.15 7.92
C LEU A 277 2.98 -1.24 8.55
N THR A 278 3.37 -1.15 9.83
CA THR A 278 4.10 -2.24 10.51
C THR A 278 3.25 -3.49 10.69
N ALA A 279 1.92 -3.40 10.58
CA ALA A 279 1.03 -4.56 10.53
C ALA A 279 1.45 -5.58 9.45
N LEU A 280 2.02 -5.09 8.34
CA LEU A 280 2.45 -5.95 7.24
C LEU A 280 3.68 -6.79 7.60
N LEU A 281 4.43 -6.42 8.63
CA LEU A 281 5.52 -7.24 9.17
C LEU A 281 4.95 -8.44 9.94
N TRP A 282 3.96 -8.22 10.80
CA TRP A 282 3.27 -9.31 11.50
C TRP A 282 2.51 -10.23 10.55
N ALA A 283 1.84 -9.67 9.53
CA ALA A 283 1.20 -10.46 8.49
C ALA A 283 2.19 -11.44 7.82
N GLN A 284 3.46 -11.06 7.67
CA GLN A 284 4.53 -11.90 7.14
C GLN A 284 5.22 -12.76 8.21
N GLY A 285 4.83 -12.65 9.48
CA GLY A 285 5.38 -13.41 10.60
C GLY A 285 6.62 -12.82 11.27
N TYR A 286 7.01 -11.59 10.95
CA TYR A 286 8.10 -10.92 11.63
C TYR A 286 7.66 -10.43 13.01
N ALA A 287 8.27 -10.97 14.06
CA ALA A 287 8.10 -10.42 15.41
C ALA A 287 8.89 -9.11 15.56
N ARG A 288 8.47 -8.22 16.47
CA ARG A 288 9.10 -6.91 16.71
C ARG A 288 10.59 -6.95 16.92
N ARG A 289 11.10 -8.01 17.55
CA ARG A 289 12.55 -8.23 17.75
C ARG A 289 13.36 -8.33 16.44
N GLN A 290 12.69 -8.56 15.31
CA GLN A 290 13.28 -8.64 13.97
C GLN A 290 13.16 -7.32 13.21
N TRP A 291 12.43 -6.34 13.74
CA TRP A 291 12.18 -5.08 13.04
C TRP A 291 13.41 -4.19 13.07
N VAL A 292 13.68 -3.54 11.95
CA VAL A 292 14.60 -2.41 11.89
C VAL A 292 13.82 -1.17 12.33
N MET A 293 14.07 -0.75 13.57
CA MET A 293 13.51 0.48 14.12
C MET A 293 14.23 1.67 13.49
N GLY A 294 13.53 2.38 12.61
CA GLY A 294 14.02 3.59 11.95
C GLY A 294 13.69 4.87 12.71
#